data_AF-A0A942VAX7-F1
#
_entry.id   AF-A0A942VAX7-F1
#
_cell.length_a   1.000
_cell.length_b   1.000
_cell.length_c   1.000
_cell.angle_alpha   90.00
_cell.angle_beta   90.00
_cell.angle_gamma   90.00
#
_symmetry.space_group_name_H-M   'P 1'
#
loop_
_entity.id
_entity.type
_entity.pdbx_description
1 polymer ?
#
loop_
_entity_poly.entity_id
_entity_poly.type
_entity_poly.pdbx_seq_one_letter_code
_entity_poly.pdbx_strand_id
1 'polypeptide(L)'
;NYNVTSSLKCHVNCRCKDEYKYTSSNCSGNYTTAGTSCEGKYNQCVCKSEFKYNSSNCSGENQPSGTSCGGNYNGCTIRPECTVSSKDCTYGCAGYNSCNRCTSCKSNPDCDVSDKSCGSLGCASYNSCSKCTSCNTDPCSGVSCGSNAYCSGGSCYCNSGYKKCNGSCISNSSCCGGCSSNQTCQNGSCVTNTPSCSDTCPSYPYSSPSSCSYDYDSCYDTCGGKTWYKCISAPADPCSGVSCGSNAYCSGGSCYCNSGYHKSGSSCVKDEVHSHSYSCPSGYSSSNSWGSCVTTTSKTCSCGATSGNCYKNKCSGSQICSSGTCRTPSCSPYLSSIPANKICDTVMKDGLTCYNNCSYYYTGSGTIQKNLPGCARNAFLDYDYVSSPANYETRCDVSNGTSIQKCVGAGMLCRSTTYDGCESCRSSIGCSCPSAWTRY
;
A
#
# COMPACT_ATOMS: atom_id res chain seq x y z
N ASN A 1 42.33 -106.89 -61.55
CA ASN A 1 41.46 -105.73 -61.79
C ASN A 1 41.28 -104.97 -60.49
N TYR A 2 41.90 -103.80 -60.45
CA TYR A 2 41.85 -102.82 -59.37
C TYR A 2 40.43 -102.31 -59.14
N ASN A 3 40.02 -102.13 -57.88
CA ASN A 3 39.35 -100.89 -57.46
C ASN A 3 39.29 -100.81 -55.92
N VAL A 4 40.30 -100.14 -55.34
CA VAL A 4 40.21 -99.57 -54.00
C VAL A 4 40.11 -98.05 -54.20
N THR A 5 38.88 -97.56 -54.34
CA THR A 5 38.51 -96.17 -54.08
C THR A 5 38.02 -96.16 -52.63
N SER A 6 38.49 -95.34 -51.70
CA SER A 6 38.97 -93.98 -51.79
C SER A 6 39.72 -93.64 -50.48
N SER A 7 40.64 -92.71 -50.60
CA SER A 7 41.57 -92.17 -49.61
C SER A 7 40.96 -91.75 -48.27
N LEU A 8 41.11 -92.57 -47.23
CA LEU A 8 41.09 -92.12 -45.84
C LEU A 8 42.49 -91.60 -45.48
N LYS A 9 42.75 -90.31 -45.74
CA LYS A 9 43.89 -89.60 -45.15
C LYS A 9 43.53 -89.31 -43.69
N CYS A 10 44.04 -90.12 -42.76
CA CYS A 10 44.11 -89.70 -41.36
C CYS A 10 45.13 -88.56 -41.26
N HIS A 11 44.66 -87.34 -41.01
CA HIS A 11 45.55 -86.24 -40.65
C HIS A 11 46.14 -86.53 -39.27
N VAL A 12 47.41 -86.94 -39.26
CA VAL A 12 48.20 -87.11 -38.04
C VAL A 12 48.50 -85.70 -37.51
N ASN A 13 47.74 -85.30 -36.49
CA ASN A 13 47.71 -83.98 -35.85
C ASN A 13 46.90 -82.91 -36.60
N CYS A 14 45.60 -82.82 -36.28
CA CYS A 14 44.85 -81.58 -36.46
C CYS A 14 45.45 -80.54 -35.51
N ARG A 15 46.20 -79.57 -36.03
CA ARG A 15 46.64 -78.40 -35.26
C ARG A 15 45.77 -77.21 -35.60
N CYS A 16 45.43 -76.40 -34.60
CA CYS A 16 44.79 -75.12 -34.80
C CYS A 16 45.67 -74.22 -35.69
N LYS A 17 45.04 -73.46 -36.58
CA LYS A 17 45.73 -72.42 -37.36
C LYS A 17 46.32 -71.36 -36.43
N ASP A 18 47.39 -70.70 -36.86
CA ASP A 18 48.11 -69.68 -36.08
C ASP A 18 47.24 -68.48 -35.66
N GLU A 19 46.10 -68.28 -36.33
CA GLU A 19 45.09 -67.27 -35.97
C GLU A 19 44.46 -67.51 -34.58
N TYR A 20 44.40 -68.75 -34.10
CA TYR A 20 43.90 -69.12 -32.78
C TYR A 20 45.00 -68.94 -31.73
N LYS A 21 45.22 -67.70 -31.30
CA LYS A 21 46.32 -67.31 -30.40
C LYS A 21 45.88 -66.80 -29.04
N TYR A 22 44.60 -66.50 -28.84
CA TYR A 22 44.08 -65.94 -27.60
C TYR A 22 43.54 -67.02 -26.67
N THR A 23 43.87 -66.94 -25.39
CA THR A 23 43.39 -67.80 -24.30
C THR A 23 42.88 -66.91 -23.18
N SER A 24 42.21 -67.48 -22.18
CA SER A 24 41.80 -66.75 -20.97
C SER A 24 42.97 -66.12 -20.21
N SER A 25 44.21 -66.60 -20.43
CA SER A 25 45.41 -66.06 -19.77
C SER A 25 45.92 -64.77 -20.42
N ASN A 26 45.99 -64.72 -21.76
CA ASN A 26 46.54 -63.58 -22.51
C ASN A 26 45.45 -62.63 -23.08
N CYS A 27 44.18 -63.01 -22.98
CA CYS A 27 43.02 -62.16 -23.24
C CYS A 27 42.20 -62.02 -21.95
N SER A 28 42.69 -61.16 -21.05
CA SER A 28 42.20 -61.01 -19.67
C SER A 28 41.97 -59.53 -19.33
N GLY A 29 41.50 -59.24 -18.11
CA GLY A 29 41.17 -57.87 -17.67
C GLY A 29 39.87 -57.36 -18.30
N ASN A 30 39.94 -56.27 -19.06
CA ASN A 30 38.77 -55.65 -19.73
C ASN A 30 38.36 -56.35 -21.03
N TYR A 31 39.16 -57.33 -21.46
CA TYR A 31 38.93 -58.11 -22.67
C TYR A 31 38.38 -59.50 -22.35
N THR A 32 37.74 -60.12 -23.33
CA THR A 32 37.26 -61.50 -23.32
C THR A 32 37.57 -62.15 -24.66
N THR A 33 37.84 -63.46 -24.62
CA THR A 33 38.01 -64.26 -25.83
C THR A 33 36.70 -64.30 -26.61
N ALA A 34 36.78 -64.18 -27.94
CA ALA A 34 35.63 -64.17 -28.85
C ALA A 34 35.97 -64.84 -30.20
N GLY A 35 34.97 -64.93 -31.08
CA GLY A 35 35.10 -65.59 -32.38
C GLY A 35 35.01 -67.10 -32.29
N THR A 36 35.67 -67.81 -33.20
CA THR A 36 35.73 -69.27 -33.21
C THR A 36 36.78 -69.77 -32.23
N SER A 37 36.62 -71.01 -31.75
CA SER A 37 37.57 -71.64 -30.81
C SER A 37 38.16 -72.93 -31.37
N CYS A 38 39.41 -73.21 -31.01
CA CYS A 38 40.13 -74.44 -31.33
C CYS A 38 41.10 -74.75 -30.18
N GLU A 39 40.96 -75.93 -29.56
CA GLU A 39 41.79 -76.38 -28.41
C GLU A 39 41.90 -75.34 -27.27
N GLY A 40 40.79 -74.65 -26.95
CA GLY A 40 40.77 -73.61 -25.91
C GLY A 40 41.47 -72.30 -26.28
N LYS A 41 41.94 -72.16 -27.52
CA LYS A 41 42.40 -70.90 -28.12
C LYS A 41 41.32 -70.30 -29.02
N TYR A 42 41.28 -68.98 -29.08
CA TYR A 42 40.32 -68.18 -29.83
C TYR A 42 41.03 -67.29 -30.83
N ASN A 43 40.36 -66.95 -31.93
CA ASN A 43 40.93 -66.10 -32.97
C ASN A 43 40.67 -64.59 -32.75
N GLN A 44 39.81 -64.22 -31.78
CA GLN A 44 39.57 -62.83 -31.41
C GLN A 44 39.70 -62.61 -29.90
N CYS A 45 40.16 -61.42 -29.55
CA CYS A 45 40.15 -60.87 -28.20
C CYS A 45 39.49 -59.50 -28.27
N VAL A 46 38.30 -59.38 -27.69
CA VAL A 46 37.44 -58.19 -27.81
C VAL A 46 37.12 -57.64 -26.43
N CYS A 47 36.70 -56.38 -26.35
CA CYS A 47 36.26 -55.81 -25.09
C CYS A 47 35.05 -56.57 -24.55
N LYS A 48 34.97 -56.71 -23.23
CA LYS A 48 33.77 -57.24 -22.56
C LYS A 48 32.55 -56.40 -22.95
N SER A 49 31.38 -57.03 -22.93
CA SER A 49 30.11 -56.42 -23.35
C SER A 49 29.69 -55.18 -22.54
N GLU A 50 30.27 -54.99 -21.36
CA GLU A 50 30.09 -53.79 -20.55
C GLU A 50 30.71 -52.53 -21.19
N PHE A 51 31.75 -52.66 -22.01
CA PHE A 51 32.40 -51.56 -22.73
C PHE A 51 31.68 -51.27 -24.05
N LYS A 52 30.54 -50.59 -23.95
CA LYS A 52 29.65 -50.32 -25.09
C LYS A 52 29.53 -48.84 -25.47
N TYR A 53 30.04 -47.92 -24.66
CA TYR A 53 29.87 -46.48 -24.88
C TYR A 53 31.08 -45.85 -25.57
N ASN A 54 30.88 -44.97 -26.54
CA ASN A 54 31.92 -44.20 -27.22
C ASN A 54 31.35 -42.85 -27.69
N SER A 55 32.16 -42.05 -28.38
CA SER A 55 31.75 -40.72 -28.86
C SER A 55 30.55 -40.73 -29.83
N SER A 56 30.25 -41.87 -30.46
CA SER A 56 29.14 -41.98 -31.40
C SER A 56 27.79 -42.21 -30.70
N ASN A 57 27.78 -42.88 -29.55
CA ASN A 57 26.54 -43.23 -28.82
C ASN A 57 26.44 -42.63 -27.42
N CYS A 58 27.49 -41.94 -26.94
CA CYS A 58 27.50 -41.16 -25.72
C CYS A 58 27.96 -39.73 -26.06
N SER A 59 27.01 -38.94 -26.53
CA SER A 59 27.23 -37.59 -27.07
C SER A 59 26.14 -36.61 -26.60
N GLY A 60 26.23 -35.35 -27.03
CA GLY A 60 25.34 -34.29 -26.59
C GLY A 60 25.71 -33.81 -25.18
N GLU A 61 24.75 -33.84 -24.25
CA GLU A 61 25.01 -33.48 -22.84
C GLU A 61 25.80 -34.57 -22.09
N ASN A 62 25.99 -35.75 -22.68
CA ASN A 62 26.68 -36.88 -22.06
C ASN A 62 28.11 -37.05 -22.62
N GLN A 63 28.99 -37.64 -21.82
CA GLN A 63 30.35 -37.99 -22.19
C GLN A 63 30.72 -39.41 -21.70
N PRO A 64 31.59 -40.14 -22.42
CA PRO A 64 32.09 -41.42 -21.96
C PRO A 64 32.75 -41.30 -20.59
N SER A 65 32.51 -42.28 -19.72
CA SER A 65 33.04 -42.27 -18.35
C SER A 65 33.36 -43.68 -17.85
N GLY A 66 34.05 -43.75 -16.71
CA GLY A 66 34.54 -45.01 -16.17
C GLY A 66 35.82 -45.50 -16.88
N THR A 67 36.00 -46.81 -16.94
CA THR A 67 37.19 -47.43 -17.55
C THR A 67 37.00 -47.63 -19.05
N SER A 68 38.10 -47.59 -19.80
CA SER A 68 38.10 -47.79 -21.25
C SER A 68 38.67 -49.14 -21.69
N CYS A 69 38.21 -49.62 -22.83
CA CYS A 69 38.74 -50.76 -23.56
C CYS A 69 38.56 -50.52 -25.07
N GLY A 70 39.64 -50.52 -25.85
CA GLY A 70 39.56 -50.42 -27.32
C GLY A 70 38.76 -49.22 -27.85
N GLY A 71 38.77 -48.08 -27.15
CA GLY A 71 37.99 -46.88 -27.51
C GLY A 71 36.54 -46.86 -27.01
N ASN A 72 36.06 -47.93 -26.38
CA ASN A 72 34.77 -47.99 -25.71
C ASN A 72 34.91 -47.89 -24.18
N TYR A 73 33.87 -47.44 -23.51
CA TYR A 73 33.80 -47.17 -22.08
C TYR A 73 32.63 -47.94 -21.46
N ASN A 74 32.73 -48.24 -20.17
CA ASN A 74 31.66 -48.90 -19.42
C ASN A 74 30.65 -47.93 -18.79
N GLY A 75 30.89 -46.63 -18.89
CA GLY A 75 29.99 -45.57 -18.43
C GLY A 75 29.70 -44.52 -19.49
N CYS A 76 28.52 -43.91 -19.37
CA CYS A 76 28.12 -42.71 -20.08
C CYS A 76 27.40 -41.82 -19.07
N THR A 77 27.98 -40.67 -18.76
CA THR A 77 27.47 -39.77 -17.72
C THR A 77 27.30 -38.38 -18.28
N ILE A 78 26.32 -37.65 -17.73
CA ILE A 78 26.11 -36.24 -18.04
C ILE A 78 27.38 -35.43 -17.72
N ARG A 79 27.74 -34.51 -18.62
CA ARG A 79 28.89 -33.62 -18.43
C ARG A 79 28.63 -32.75 -17.20
N PRO A 80 29.61 -32.55 -16.29
CA PRO A 80 29.39 -31.83 -15.04
C PRO A 80 28.73 -30.47 -15.21
N GLU A 81 29.10 -29.67 -16.22
CA GLU A 81 28.47 -28.37 -16.45
C GLU A 81 26.99 -28.43 -16.87
N CYS A 82 26.48 -29.59 -17.29
CA CYS A 82 25.11 -29.79 -17.76
C CYS A 82 24.17 -30.29 -16.65
N THR A 83 24.75 -30.64 -15.49
CA THR A 83 23.99 -30.99 -14.27
C THR A 83 23.33 -29.78 -13.61
N VAL A 84 23.77 -28.56 -13.97
CA VAL A 84 23.21 -27.33 -13.41
C VAL A 84 21.87 -26.97 -14.06
N SER A 85 20.96 -26.44 -13.26
CA SER A 85 19.75 -25.80 -13.76
C SER A 85 20.09 -24.43 -14.38
N SER A 86 19.31 -24.03 -15.40
CA SER A 86 19.39 -22.67 -15.92
C SER A 86 18.99 -21.67 -14.84
N LYS A 87 19.70 -20.54 -14.77
CA LYS A 87 19.24 -19.39 -14.00
C LYS A 87 17.99 -18.80 -14.63
N ASP A 88 17.00 -18.49 -13.80
CA ASP A 88 15.81 -17.75 -14.19
C ASP A 88 16.10 -16.25 -14.16
N CYS A 89 16.22 -15.65 -15.34
CA CYS A 89 16.62 -14.26 -15.51
C CYS A 89 15.46 -13.40 -16.01
N THR A 90 15.05 -12.41 -15.23
CA THR A 90 13.96 -11.48 -15.59
C THR A 90 14.23 -10.72 -16.89
N TYR A 91 15.49 -10.31 -17.13
CA TYR A 91 15.90 -9.54 -18.31
C TYR A 91 16.58 -10.40 -19.39
N GLY A 92 16.40 -11.72 -19.31
CA GLY A 92 17.02 -12.68 -20.20
C GLY A 92 18.46 -13.04 -19.84
N CYS A 93 19.00 -14.01 -20.57
CA CYS A 93 20.31 -14.57 -20.30
C CYS A 93 21.43 -13.79 -20.99
N ALA A 94 22.52 -13.54 -20.27
CA ALA A 94 23.73 -12.92 -20.79
C ALA A 94 24.74 -13.97 -21.28
N GLY A 95 24.71 -15.19 -20.76
CA GLY A 95 25.71 -16.22 -21.08
C GLY A 95 25.17 -17.64 -20.90
N TYR A 96 25.42 -18.46 -21.91
CA TYR A 96 25.03 -19.87 -21.94
C TYR A 96 26.27 -20.77 -21.88
N ASN A 97 26.16 -21.91 -21.21
CA ASN A 97 27.17 -22.96 -21.32
C ASN A 97 26.94 -23.83 -22.57
N SER A 98 27.81 -24.82 -22.79
CA SER A 98 27.73 -25.74 -23.93
C SER A 98 26.47 -26.63 -23.96
N CYS A 99 25.72 -26.71 -22.87
CA CYS A 99 24.44 -27.43 -22.76
C CYS A 99 23.25 -26.49 -22.74
N ASN A 100 23.42 -25.26 -23.27
CA ASN A 100 22.39 -24.23 -23.37
C ASN A 100 21.75 -23.85 -22.02
N ARG A 101 22.46 -24.05 -20.91
CA ARG A 101 22.00 -23.60 -19.59
C ARG A 101 22.41 -22.16 -19.35
N CYS A 102 21.48 -21.35 -18.86
CA CYS A 102 21.77 -19.95 -18.55
C CYS A 102 22.65 -19.85 -17.30
N THR A 103 23.86 -19.32 -17.45
CA THR A 103 24.86 -19.22 -16.37
C THR A 103 24.96 -17.81 -15.77
N SER A 104 24.49 -16.79 -16.50
CA SER A 104 24.49 -15.40 -16.06
C SER A 104 23.30 -14.63 -16.63
N CYS A 105 22.70 -13.74 -15.84
CA CYS A 105 21.58 -12.90 -16.26
C CYS A 105 22.07 -11.56 -16.82
N LYS A 106 21.31 -11.01 -17.78
CA LYS A 106 21.48 -9.60 -18.16
C LYS A 106 21.08 -8.69 -16.99
N SER A 107 21.78 -7.57 -16.86
CA SER A 107 21.37 -6.49 -15.98
C SER A 107 20.07 -5.85 -16.50
N ASN A 108 19.36 -5.15 -15.60
CA ASN A 108 18.21 -4.36 -16.00
C ASN A 108 18.64 -3.31 -17.04
N PRO A 109 18.10 -3.35 -18.28
CA PRO A 109 18.47 -2.40 -19.32
C PRO A 109 18.16 -0.95 -18.94
N ASP A 110 17.17 -0.72 -18.07
CA ASP A 110 16.85 0.62 -17.55
C ASP A 110 17.99 1.19 -16.70
N CYS A 111 18.88 0.36 -16.16
CA CYS A 111 20.01 0.82 -15.35
C CYS A 111 21.21 1.21 -16.21
N ASP A 112 21.27 0.79 -17.48
CA ASP A 112 22.37 1.03 -18.40
C ASP A 112 22.18 2.34 -19.20
N VAL A 113 21.56 3.32 -18.56
CA VAL A 113 21.36 4.66 -19.11
C VAL A 113 21.94 5.70 -18.15
N SER A 114 22.45 6.78 -18.73
CA SER A 114 22.97 7.91 -17.96
C SER A 114 21.84 8.74 -17.38
N ASP A 115 22.03 9.26 -16.17
CA ASP A 115 21.10 10.19 -15.53
C ASP A 115 20.97 11.48 -16.35
N LYS A 116 19.73 11.85 -16.70
CA LYS A 116 19.48 13.17 -17.29
C LYS A 116 19.69 14.25 -16.23
N SER A 117 20.61 15.18 -16.49
CA SER A 117 20.91 16.28 -15.59
C SER A 117 19.94 17.44 -15.79
N CYS A 118 19.17 17.76 -14.74
CA CYS A 118 18.09 18.76 -14.79
C CYS A 118 18.40 20.08 -14.06
N GLY A 119 19.64 20.27 -13.60
CA GLY A 119 20.05 21.47 -12.88
C GLY A 119 19.13 21.81 -11.71
N SER A 120 18.74 23.09 -11.58
CA SER A 120 17.87 23.61 -10.52
C SER A 120 16.40 23.26 -10.66
N LEU A 121 15.93 22.83 -11.83
CA LEU A 121 14.54 22.43 -12.07
C LEU A 121 14.23 21.07 -11.41
N GLY A 122 15.26 20.24 -11.22
CA GLY A 122 15.12 18.90 -10.69
C GLY A 122 14.44 17.94 -11.68
N CYS A 123 14.39 16.67 -11.29
CA CYS A 123 13.83 15.62 -12.13
C CYS A 123 12.31 15.52 -11.98
N ALA A 124 11.60 15.34 -13.10
CA ALA A 124 10.15 15.11 -13.13
C ALA A 124 9.79 13.62 -13.07
N SER A 125 10.61 12.75 -13.67
CA SER A 125 10.34 11.31 -13.73
C SER A 125 11.60 10.48 -13.64
N TYR A 126 11.50 9.37 -12.92
CA TYR A 126 12.57 8.40 -12.75
C TYR A 126 12.19 7.05 -13.36
N ASN A 127 13.17 6.30 -13.86
CA ASN A 127 12.95 4.92 -14.28
C ASN A 127 13.06 3.93 -13.10
N SER A 128 12.97 2.63 -13.40
CA SER A 128 13.02 1.54 -12.41
C SER A 128 14.34 1.47 -11.62
N CYS A 129 15.40 2.11 -12.12
CA CYS A 129 16.71 2.20 -11.49
C CYS A 129 16.97 3.57 -10.83
N SER A 130 15.91 4.35 -10.60
CA SER A 130 15.98 5.70 -10.05
C SER A 130 16.81 6.69 -10.90
N LYS A 131 16.97 6.39 -12.19
CA LYS A 131 17.64 7.30 -13.12
C LYS A 131 16.67 8.36 -13.63
N CYS A 132 17.09 9.61 -13.67
CA CYS A 132 16.26 10.70 -14.16
C CYS A 132 16.07 10.60 -15.68
N THR A 133 14.81 10.51 -16.12
CA THR A 133 14.46 10.39 -17.55
C THR A 133 13.90 11.68 -18.15
N SER A 134 13.28 12.53 -17.33
CA SER A 134 12.77 13.83 -17.76
C SER A 134 12.93 14.89 -16.67
N CYS A 135 13.10 16.14 -17.09
CA CYS A 135 13.27 17.28 -16.19
C CYS A 135 11.93 17.97 -15.97
N ASN A 136 11.75 18.58 -14.80
CA ASN A 136 10.66 19.52 -14.64
C ASN A 136 10.86 20.66 -15.66
N THR A 137 9.77 21.12 -16.22
CA THR A 137 9.76 22.32 -17.05
C THR A 137 9.69 23.53 -16.14
N ASP A 138 10.41 24.59 -16.49
CA ASP A 138 10.22 25.88 -15.82
C ASP A 138 8.74 26.27 -15.94
N PRO A 139 8.00 26.43 -14.82
CA PRO A 139 6.59 26.79 -14.86
C PRO A 139 6.33 28.16 -15.50
N CYS A 140 7.36 29.00 -15.65
CA CYS A 140 7.31 30.26 -16.39
C CYS A 140 7.67 30.14 -17.88
N SER A 141 8.07 28.96 -18.34
CA SER A 141 8.33 28.70 -19.76
C SER A 141 7.02 28.83 -20.57
N GLY A 142 6.93 29.85 -21.41
CA GLY A 142 5.74 30.14 -22.22
C GLY A 142 4.70 31.03 -21.52
N VAL A 143 4.97 31.51 -20.30
CA VAL A 143 4.11 32.47 -19.60
C VAL A 143 4.50 33.90 -19.98
N SER A 144 3.66 34.57 -20.77
CA SER A 144 3.81 35.99 -21.09
C SER A 144 3.04 36.85 -20.10
N CYS A 145 3.76 37.51 -19.19
CA CYS A 145 3.16 38.47 -18.26
C CYS A 145 3.01 39.86 -18.91
N GLY A 146 1.90 40.54 -18.59
CA GLY A 146 1.65 41.91 -19.06
C GLY A 146 2.65 42.93 -18.50
N SER A 147 2.56 44.18 -18.96
CA SER A 147 3.44 45.26 -18.53
C SER A 147 3.48 45.41 -17.00
N ASN A 148 4.68 45.61 -16.46
CA ASN A 148 4.95 45.73 -15.02
C ASN A 148 4.60 44.48 -14.19
N ALA A 149 4.74 43.30 -14.78
CA ALA A 149 4.60 42.03 -14.10
C ALA A 149 5.78 41.09 -14.37
N TYR A 150 6.03 40.15 -13.46
CA TYR A 150 7.01 39.09 -13.59
C TYR A 150 6.34 37.73 -13.34
N CYS A 151 6.85 36.68 -13.98
CA CYS A 151 6.38 35.32 -13.71
C CYS A 151 7.12 34.72 -12.51
N SER A 152 6.37 34.07 -11.63
CA SER A 152 6.92 33.22 -10.57
C SER A 152 6.01 32.01 -10.38
N GLY A 153 6.56 30.79 -10.36
CA GLY A 153 5.75 29.56 -10.20
C GLY A 153 4.62 29.42 -11.23
N GLY A 154 4.83 29.94 -12.46
CA GLY A 154 3.83 29.90 -13.54
C GLY A 154 2.68 30.90 -13.42
N SER A 155 2.74 31.83 -12.48
CA SER A 155 1.76 32.90 -12.31
C SER A 155 2.41 34.28 -12.44
N CYS A 156 1.68 35.23 -13.01
CA CYS A 156 2.14 36.61 -13.14
C CYS A 156 1.82 37.44 -11.89
N TYR A 157 2.86 38.07 -11.35
CA TYR A 157 2.82 38.96 -10.20
C TYR A 157 3.23 40.37 -10.61
N CYS A 158 2.62 41.39 -10.02
CA CYS A 158 2.98 42.77 -10.31
C CYS A 158 4.33 43.12 -9.67
N ASN A 159 5.14 43.89 -10.39
CA ASN A 159 6.37 44.46 -9.87
C ASN A 159 6.09 45.36 -8.66
N SER A 160 7.11 45.61 -7.83
CA SER A 160 7.00 46.54 -6.71
C SER A 160 6.52 47.92 -7.18
N GLY A 161 5.58 48.53 -6.45
CA GLY A 161 4.92 49.79 -6.83
C GLY A 161 3.66 49.64 -7.69
N TYR A 162 3.31 48.41 -8.08
CA TYR A 162 2.12 48.10 -8.88
C TYR A 162 1.18 47.15 -8.14
N LYS A 163 -0.12 47.31 -8.38
CA LYS A 163 -1.20 46.45 -7.87
C LYS A 163 -2.00 45.85 -9.02
N LYS A 164 -2.58 44.68 -8.76
CA LYS A 164 -3.41 43.97 -9.74
C LYS A 164 -4.79 44.62 -9.79
N CYS A 165 -5.24 44.98 -10.99
CA CYS A 165 -6.56 45.53 -11.27
C CYS A 165 -7.09 44.89 -12.56
N ASN A 166 -8.22 44.17 -12.48
CA ASN A 166 -8.86 43.51 -13.63
C ASN A 166 -7.89 42.74 -14.55
N GLY A 167 -6.95 42.00 -13.95
CA GLY A 167 -5.97 41.19 -14.69
C GLY A 167 -4.73 41.93 -15.17
N SER A 168 -4.67 43.26 -15.07
CA SER A 168 -3.49 44.07 -15.43
C SER A 168 -2.82 44.69 -14.21
N CYS A 169 -1.52 44.94 -14.29
CA CYS A 169 -0.79 45.64 -13.24
C CYS A 169 -0.84 47.15 -13.48
N ILE A 170 -1.40 47.88 -12.52
CA ILE A 170 -1.48 49.36 -12.54
C ILE A 170 -0.66 49.93 -11.40
N SER A 171 -0.22 51.19 -11.53
CA SER A 171 0.48 51.88 -10.43
C SER A 171 -0.37 51.89 -9.16
N ASN A 172 0.27 51.80 -8.00
CA ASN A 172 -0.40 51.89 -6.70
C ASN A 172 -1.21 53.19 -6.56
N SER A 173 -0.75 54.29 -7.17
CA SER A 173 -1.40 55.59 -7.17
C SER A 173 -2.64 55.69 -8.08
N SER A 174 -2.88 54.70 -8.94
CA SER A 174 -4.03 54.66 -9.85
C SER A 174 -5.24 53.98 -9.20
N CYS A 175 -6.46 54.46 -9.47
CA CYS A 175 -7.70 53.86 -8.97
C CYS A 175 -8.23 52.82 -9.96
N CYS A 176 -8.49 51.61 -9.47
CA CYS A 176 -8.95 50.49 -10.29
C CYS A 176 -10.43 50.69 -10.68
N GLY A 177 -10.72 50.79 -11.98
CA GLY A 177 -12.10 50.96 -12.48
C GLY A 177 -12.66 52.38 -12.44
N GLY A 178 -11.84 53.38 -12.10
CA GLY A 178 -12.28 54.78 -11.97
C GLY A 178 -12.97 55.07 -10.63
N CYS A 179 -13.38 56.33 -10.44
CA CYS A 179 -14.09 56.79 -9.24
C CYS A 179 -15.51 57.25 -9.63
N SER A 180 -16.45 57.19 -8.69
CA SER A 180 -17.84 57.66 -8.90
C SER A 180 -17.88 59.15 -9.25
N SER A 181 -18.97 59.61 -9.87
CA SER A 181 -19.10 60.98 -10.43
C SER A 181 -18.81 62.13 -9.46
N ASN A 182 -18.95 61.90 -8.14
CA ASN A 182 -18.63 62.88 -7.10
C ASN A 182 -17.31 62.58 -6.36
N GLN A 183 -16.41 61.81 -6.96
CA GLN A 183 -15.13 61.43 -6.38
C GLN A 183 -13.96 61.65 -7.34
N THR A 184 -12.80 62.01 -6.79
CA THR A 184 -11.52 62.09 -7.51
C THR A 184 -10.54 61.04 -7.00
N CYS A 185 -9.70 60.50 -7.87
CA CYS A 185 -8.67 59.54 -7.47
C CYS A 185 -7.47 60.27 -6.88
N GLN A 186 -7.18 60.02 -5.61
CA GLN A 186 -5.99 60.52 -4.93
C GLN A 186 -5.20 59.35 -4.33
N ASN A 187 -3.96 59.17 -4.82
CA ASN A 187 -3.02 58.14 -4.39
C ASN A 187 -3.63 56.71 -4.31
N GLY A 188 -4.45 56.36 -5.30
CA GLY A 188 -5.05 55.03 -5.41
C GLY A 188 -6.36 54.83 -4.65
N SER A 189 -6.90 55.89 -4.02
CA SER A 189 -8.19 55.90 -3.33
C SER A 189 -9.12 56.95 -3.91
N CYS A 190 -10.41 56.62 -4.03
CA CYS A 190 -11.42 57.58 -4.46
C CYS A 190 -11.89 58.43 -3.29
N VAL A 191 -11.72 59.74 -3.38
CA VAL A 191 -12.12 60.72 -2.36
C VAL A 191 -13.27 61.58 -2.87
N THR A 192 -14.26 61.87 -2.03
CA THR A 192 -15.44 62.67 -2.41
C THR A 192 -15.08 64.14 -2.60
N ASN A 193 -15.48 64.72 -3.73
CA ASN A 193 -15.45 66.15 -3.95
C ASN A 193 -16.51 66.79 -3.04
N THR A 194 -16.08 67.42 -1.97
CA THR A 194 -16.97 68.13 -1.04
C THR A 194 -17.28 69.52 -1.61
N PRO A 195 -18.56 69.90 -1.81
CA PRO A 195 -18.92 71.26 -2.20
C PRO A 195 -18.77 72.25 -1.03
N SER A 196 -18.27 73.45 -1.31
CA SER A 196 -18.24 74.58 -0.37
C SER A 196 -19.66 74.97 0.09
N CYS A 197 -19.83 75.12 1.40
CA CYS A 197 -21.12 75.21 2.10
C CYS A 197 -21.90 76.51 1.85
N SER A 198 -23.23 76.40 1.82
CA SER A 198 -24.21 77.50 1.80
C SER A 198 -25.01 77.47 3.11
N ASP A 199 -25.16 78.63 3.74
CA ASP A 199 -25.73 78.89 5.08
C ASP A 199 -27.08 78.24 5.39
N THR A 200 -27.29 77.77 6.63
CA THR A 200 -28.63 77.69 7.26
C THR A 200 -28.56 77.38 8.76
N CYS A 201 -28.55 78.40 9.64
CA CYS A 201 -29.22 78.31 10.95
C CYS A 201 -29.74 79.67 11.47
N PRO A 202 -30.79 80.24 10.84
CA PRO A 202 -31.30 81.57 11.18
C PRO A 202 -32.17 81.62 12.46
N SER A 203 -32.56 80.46 13.01
CA SER A 203 -33.69 80.36 13.96
C SER A 203 -33.32 79.89 15.37
N TYR A 204 -32.03 79.81 15.70
CA TYR A 204 -31.51 79.34 17.01
C TYR A 204 -30.90 80.55 17.75
N PRO A 205 -31.63 81.21 18.67
CA PRO A 205 -31.23 82.52 19.21
C PRO A 205 -30.15 82.44 20.31
N TYR A 206 -29.81 81.25 20.82
CA TYR A 206 -28.89 81.10 21.95
C TYR A 206 -27.52 80.58 21.52
N SER A 207 -26.46 81.14 22.09
CA SER A 207 -25.06 80.75 21.85
C SER A 207 -24.48 79.82 22.92
N SER A 208 -25.28 79.43 23.92
CA SER A 208 -24.89 78.49 24.97
C SER A 208 -26.08 77.61 25.40
N PRO A 209 -25.86 76.29 25.64
CA PRO A 209 -26.89 75.37 26.10
C PRO A 209 -27.34 75.64 27.54
N SER A 210 -26.52 76.35 28.33
CA SER A 210 -26.86 76.79 29.69
C SER A 210 -28.01 77.79 29.76
N SER A 211 -28.48 78.27 28.61
CA SER A 211 -29.63 79.20 28.51
C SER A 211 -30.98 78.47 28.59
N CYS A 212 -30.99 77.12 28.58
CA CYS A 212 -32.19 76.29 28.59
C CYS A 212 -32.32 75.53 29.92
N SER A 213 -33.49 75.60 30.57
CA SER A 213 -33.73 74.99 31.89
C SER A 213 -34.12 73.51 31.87
N TYR A 214 -34.42 72.91 30.72
CA TYR A 214 -34.87 71.53 30.61
C TYR A 214 -34.05 70.73 29.59
N ASP A 215 -34.23 71.00 28.30
CA ASP A 215 -33.47 70.37 27.21
C ASP A 215 -33.29 71.35 26.04
N TYR A 216 -32.41 71.05 25.10
CA TYR A 216 -32.10 71.91 23.95
C TYR A 216 -31.81 71.12 22.68
N ASP A 217 -32.18 71.69 21.52
CA ASP A 217 -31.64 71.27 20.22
C ASP A 217 -30.42 72.13 19.87
N SER A 218 -29.41 71.54 19.24
CA SER A 218 -28.19 72.24 18.80
C SER A 218 -27.98 72.15 17.29
N CYS A 219 -27.66 73.27 16.67
CA CYS A 219 -27.21 73.36 15.29
C CYS A 219 -25.73 73.75 15.25
N TYR A 220 -24.90 72.93 14.60
CA TYR A 220 -23.47 73.22 14.43
C TYR A 220 -23.22 73.86 13.06
N ASP A 221 -22.70 75.08 13.09
CA ASP A 221 -22.24 75.80 11.90
C ASP A 221 -20.79 75.42 11.60
N THR A 222 -20.62 74.64 10.54
CA THR A 222 -19.33 74.14 10.05
C THR A 222 -18.46 75.21 9.38
N CYS A 223 -19.01 76.36 8.99
CA CYS A 223 -18.24 77.46 8.38
C CYS A 223 -17.65 78.41 9.44
N GLY A 224 -18.39 78.69 10.51
CA GLY A 224 -17.96 79.59 11.59
C GLY A 224 -17.30 78.90 12.79
N GLY A 225 -17.39 77.56 12.88
CA GLY A 225 -16.96 76.79 14.05
C GLY A 225 -17.76 77.14 15.31
N LYS A 226 -19.05 77.47 15.15
CA LYS A 226 -19.93 77.93 16.23
C LYS A 226 -21.19 77.06 16.30
N THR A 227 -21.66 76.81 17.51
CA THR A 227 -22.87 76.04 17.78
C THR A 227 -23.97 76.96 18.31
N TRP A 228 -25.18 76.82 17.77
CA TRP A 228 -26.36 77.59 18.19
C TRP A 228 -27.42 76.66 18.78
N TYR A 229 -28.22 77.16 19.73
CA TYR A 229 -29.13 76.35 20.57
C TYR A 229 -30.56 76.90 20.57
N LYS A 230 -31.54 76.00 20.67
CA LYS A 230 -32.98 76.29 20.84
C LYS A 230 -33.54 75.47 22.01
N CYS A 231 -34.16 76.13 22.98
CA CYS A 231 -34.69 75.45 24.17
C CYS A 231 -35.99 74.68 23.89
N ILE A 232 -36.11 73.50 24.50
CA ILE A 232 -37.28 72.61 24.44
C ILE A 232 -37.99 72.67 25.79
N SER A 233 -39.32 72.83 25.79
CA SER A 233 -40.14 72.80 27.00
C SER A 233 -40.31 71.37 27.52
N ALA A 234 -40.39 71.20 28.84
CA ALA A 234 -40.54 69.88 29.47
C ALA A 234 -41.74 69.09 28.93
N PRO A 235 -41.55 67.84 28.44
CA PRO A 235 -42.65 66.96 28.13
C PRO A 235 -43.37 66.57 29.42
N ALA A 236 -44.70 66.62 29.39
CA ALA A 236 -45.52 66.03 30.44
C ALA A 236 -45.17 64.54 30.54
N ASP A 237 -44.92 64.05 31.77
CA ASP A 237 -44.63 62.63 32.01
C ASP A 237 -45.79 61.79 31.42
N PRO A 238 -45.55 61.03 30.34
CA PRO A 238 -46.61 60.30 29.65
C PRO A 238 -47.17 59.16 30.50
N CYS A 239 -46.55 58.81 31.63
CA CYS A 239 -47.05 57.83 32.59
C CYS A 239 -47.84 58.44 33.76
N SER A 240 -47.96 59.77 33.83
CA SER A 240 -48.76 60.46 34.84
C SER A 240 -50.25 60.12 34.68
N GLY A 241 -50.78 59.28 35.58
CA GLY A 241 -52.18 58.82 35.57
C GLY A 241 -52.40 57.42 34.97
N VAL A 242 -51.35 56.75 34.50
CA VAL A 242 -51.44 55.39 33.94
C VAL A 242 -51.28 54.35 35.05
N SER A 243 -52.34 53.60 35.36
CA SER A 243 -52.30 52.49 36.31
C SER A 243 -52.13 51.16 35.57
N CYS A 244 -50.93 50.57 35.64
CA CYS A 244 -50.65 49.25 35.05
C CYS A 244 -50.99 48.12 36.05
N GLY A 245 -51.57 47.03 35.55
CA GLY A 245 -51.92 45.85 36.37
C GLY A 245 -50.70 45.15 36.97
N SER A 246 -50.92 44.19 37.89
CA SER A 246 -49.86 43.47 38.59
C SER A 246 -48.84 42.83 37.64
N ASN A 247 -47.55 42.99 37.95
CA ASN A 247 -46.40 42.55 37.16
C ASN A 247 -46.19 43.30 35.82
N ALA A 248 -46.59 44.57 35.75
CA ALA A 248 -46.33 45.48 34.64
C ALA A 248 -45.71 46.82 35.10
N TYR A 249 -45.04 47.51 34.19
CA TYR A 249 -44.49 48.86 34.37
C TYR A 249 -44.93 49.79 33.22
N CYS A 250 -45.07 51.09 33.49
CA CYS A 250 -45.35 52.09 32.46
C CYS A 250 -44.05 52.61 31.86
N SER A 251 -44.00 52.69 30.53
CA SER A 251 -42.94 53.40 29.80
C SER A 251 -43.56 54.12 28.61
N GLY A 252 -43.26 55.40 28.41
CA GLY A 252 -43.83 56.18 27.30
C GLY A 252 -45.36 56.23 27.25
N GLY A 253 -46.05 56.10 28.39
CA GLY A 253 -47.52 56.11 28.49
C GLY A 253 -48.22 54.80 28.17
N SER A 254 -47.47 53.71 27.98
CA SER A 254 -48.02 52.36 27.75
C SER A 254 -47.52 51.38 28.82
N CYS A 255 -48.37 50.42 29.19
CA CYS A 255 -48.04 49.38 30.17
C CYS A 255 -47.37 48.16 29.50
N TYR A 256 -46.21 47.77 30.02
CA TYR A 256 -45.40 46.63 29.58
C TYR A 256 -45.25 45.62 30.72
N CYS A 257 -45.26 44.32 30.43
CA CYS A 257 -45.06 43.29 31.45
C CYS A 257 -43.59 43.20 31.89
N ASN A 258 -43.34 42.86 33.15
CA ASN A 258 -42.01 42.59 33.70
C ASN A 258 -41.39 41.33 33.06
N SER A 259 -40.05 41.25 33.06
CA SER A 259 -39.33 40.11 32.49
C SER A 259 -39.78 38.76 33.08
N GLY A 260 -40.13 37.80 32.23
CA GLY A 260 -40.71 36.50 32.62
C GLY A 260 -42.24 36.47 32.69
N TYR A 261 -42.92 37.49 32.15
CA TYR A 261 -44.37 37.56 32.03
C TYR A 261 -44.78 38.08 30.64
N HIS A 262 -45.83 37.51 30.04
CA HIS A 262 -46.45 38.02 28.80
C HIS A 262 -47.87 38.55 29.04
N LYS A 263 -48.37 39.37 28.10
CA LYS A 263 -49.70 40.00 28.19
C LYS A 263 -50.78 39.02 27.73
N SER A 264 -51.72 38.69 28.62
CA SER A 264 -52.92 37.92 28.29
C SER A 264 -54.15 38.72 28.73
N GLY A 265 -54.84 39.32 27.76
CA GLY A 265 -55.88 40.33 28.03
C GLY A 265 -55.31 41.59 28.71
N SER A 266 -55.89 41.95 29.87
CA SER A 266 -55.50 43.13 30.65
C SER A 266 -54.46 42.84 31.75
N SER A 267 -53.97 41.59 31.85
CA SER A 267 -53.09 41.13 32.93
C SER A 267 -51.81 40.50 32.39
N CYS A 268 -50.72 40.62 33.16
CA CYS A 268 -49.45 39.97 32.85
C CYS A 268 -49.40 38.59 33.54
N VAL A 269 -49.28 37.54 32.74
CA VAL A 269 -49.23 36.14 33.20
C VAL A 269 -47.80 35.62 33.15
N LYS A 270 -47.40 34.81 34.14
CA LYS A 270 -46.04 34.30 34.28
C LYS A 270 -45.72 33.34 33.15
N ASP A 271 -44.60 33.56 32.47
CA ASP A 271 -44.09 32.62 31.48
C ASP A 271 -43.59 31.37 32.21
N GLU A 272 -44.20 30.22 31.93
CA GLU A 272 -43.59 28.94 32.29
C GLU A 272 -42.29 28.83 31.52
N VAL A 273 -41.19 28.61 32.27
CA VAL A 273 -39.84 28.52 31.72
C VAL A 273 -39.84 27.39 30.69
N HIS A 274 -39.84 27.76 29.42
CA HIS A 274 -39.65 26.80 28.35
C HIS A 274 -38.22 26.28 28.45
N SER A 275 -38.06 25.07 29.00
CA SER A 275 -36.83 24.32 28.87
C SER A 275 -36.67 23.94 27.39
N HIS A 276 -35.65 24.47 26.75
CA HIS A 276 -35.34 24.09 25.38
C HIS A 276 -34.87 22.64 25.36
N SER A 277 -35.75 21.74 24.93
CA SER A 277 -35.40 20.35 24.65
C SER A 277 -34.85 20.25 23.23
N TYR A 278 -33.53 20.39 23.10
CA TYR A 278 -32.83 20.31 21.82
C TYR A 278 -32.67 18.85 21.36
N SER A 279 -33.32 18.51 20.25
CA SER A 279 -33.31 17.16 19.69
C SER A 279 -32.59 17.11 18.34
N CYS A 280 -32.00 15.95 18.02
CA CYS A 280 -31.41 15.72 16.70
C CYS A 280 -32.50 15.38 15.67
N PRO A 281 -32.36 15.85 14.42
CA PRO A 281 -33.23 15.44 13.33
C PRO A 281 -33.21 13.92 13.12
N SER A 282 -34.29 13.37 12.55
CA SER A 282 -34.39 11.93 12.28
C SER A 282 -33.19 11.42 11.46
N GLY A 283 -32.54 10.36 11.94
CA GLY A 283 -31.34 9.77 11.34
C GLY A 283 -30.02 10.41 11.76
N TYR A 284 -30.01 11.37 12.69
CA TYR A 284 -28.79 11.91 13.30
C TYR A 284 -28.70 11.54 14.80
N SER A 285 -27.48 11.28 15.28
CA SER A 285 -27.16 10.93 16.67
C SER A 285 -26.51 12.10 17.41
N SER A 286 -26.71 12.16 18.73
CA SER A 286 -26.09 13.18 19.60
C SER A 286 -24.61 12.90 19.91
N SER A 287 -24.14 11.68 19.67
CA SER A 287 -22.75 11.24 19.84
C SER A 287 -22.12 10.89 18.50
N ASN A 288 -20.79 11.07 18.41
CA ASN A 288 -20.01 10.72 17.23
C ASN A 288 -19.23 9.42 17.45
N SER A 289 -19.68 8.33 16.82
CA SER A 289 -18.98 7.04 16.84
C SER A 289 -18.24 6.73 15.52
N TRP A 290 -18.30 7.62 14.52
CA TRP A 290 -17.75 7.39 13.16
C TRP A 290 -16.54 8.28 12.83
N GLY A 291 -15.99 8.96 13.84
CA GLY A 291 -14.79 9.78 13.70
C GLY A 291 -15.00 10.95 12.73
N SER A 292 -14.08 11.09 11.76
CA SER A 292 -14.08 12.18 10.78
C SER A 292 -15.08 12.01 9.62
N CYS A 293 -15.68 10.83 9.43
CA CYS A 293 -16.57 10.56 8.30
C CYS A 293 -18.05 10.74 8.68
N VAL A 294 -18.37 11.93 9.16
CA VAL A 294 -19.72 12.31 9.60
C VAL A 294 -20.24 13.53 8.87
N THR A 295 -21.54 13.57 8.65
CA THR A 295 -22.25 14.81 8.32
C THR A 295 -22.74 15.43 9.63
N THR A 296 -22.48 16.71 9.81
CA THR A 296 -22.90 17.48 11.00
C THR A 296 -24.10 18.35 10.70
N THR A 297 -25.04 18.40 11.64
CA THR A 297 -26.14 19.37 11.66
C THR A 297 -26.37 19.86 13.08
N SER A 298 -27.10 20.95 13.27
CA SER A 298 -27.41 21.45 14.61
C SER A 298 -28.59 20.71 15.24
N LYS A 299 -28.63 20.59 16.57
CA LYS A 299 -29.89 20.22 17.25
C LYS A 299 -30.87 21.37 17.11
N THR A 300 -32.14 21.04 16.98
CA THR A 300 -33.20 22.03 16.82
C THR A 300 -34.16 21.92 17.99
N CYS A 301 -34.53 23.06 18.56
CA CYS A 301 -35.63 23.15 19.50
C CYS A 301 -36.95 23.32 18.72
N SER A 302 -38.08 22.97 19.33
CA SER A 302 -39.42 23.14 18.75
C SER A 302 -39.73 24.58 18.32
N CYS A 303 -39.05 25.56 18.91
CA CYS A 303 -39.15 26.98 18.58
C CYS A 303 -38.22 27.43 17.43
N GLY A 304 -37.46 26.52 16.81
CA GLY A 304 -36.53 26.81 15.71
C GLY A 304 -35.12 27.22 16.14
N ALA A 305 -34.88 27.46 17.44
CA ALA A 305 -33.54 27.74 17.95
C ALA A 305 -32.60 26.53 17.76
N THR A 306 -31.38 26.79 17.31
CA THR A 306 -30.35 25.76 17.06
C THR A 306 -29.23 25.81 18.11
N SER A 307 -28.81 24.66 18.63
CA SER A 307 -27.71 24.59 19.62
C SER A 307 -27.06 23.21 19.68
N GLY A 308 -25.72 23.15 19.69
CA GLY A 308 -24.97 21.89 19.70
C GLY A 308 -25.02 21.12 18.37
N ASN A 309 -24.25 20.04 18.28
CA ASN A 309 -24.06 19.27 17.05
C ASN A 309 -24.72 17.88 17.12
N CYS A 310 -25.17 17.43 15.95
CA CYS A 310 -25.69 16.10 15.67
C CYS A 310 -24.92 15.49 14.51
N TYR A 311 -24.69 14.18 14.56
CA TYR A 311 -23.81 13.47 13.65
C TYR A 311 -24.57 12.36 12.92
N LYS A 312 -24.29 12.20 11.63
CA LYS A 312 -24.78 11.07 10.83
C LYS A 312 -23.63 10.45 10.07
N ASN A 313 -23.61 9.12 9.99
CA ASN A 313 -22.61 8.40 9.19
C ASN A 313 -22.69 8.84 7.72
N LYS A 314 -21.57 9.28 7.16
CA LYS A 314 -21.44 9.63 5.74
C LYS A 314 -21.26 8.40 4.85
N CYS A 315 -20.78 7.29 5.42
CA CYS A 315 -20.44 6.08 4.68
C CYS A 315 -21.65 5.18 4.47
N SER A 316 -21.73 4.57 3.28
CA SER A 316 -22.87 3.78 2.84
C SER A 316 -22.59 2.28 2.98
N GLY A 317 -23.57 1.50 3.45
CA GLY A 317 -23.44 0.04 3.54
C GLY A 317 -22.30 -0.40 4.46
N SER A 318 -21.44 -1.32 3.99
CA SER A 318 -20.31 -1.88 4.75
C SER A 318 -19.01 -1.07 4.67
N GLN A 319 -19.05 0.18 4.23
CA GLN A 319 -17.88 1.05 4.14
C GLN A 319 -17.38 1.49 5.53
N ILE A 320 -16.07 1.65 5.67
CA ILE A 320 -15.42 2.16 6.88
C ILE A 320 -14.82 3.54 6.65
N CYS A 321 -14.65 4.30 7.73
CA CYS A 321 -13.95 5.57 7.71
C CYS A 321 -12.44 5.35 7.84
N SER A 322 -11.67 5.84 6.87
CA SER A 322 -10.21 5.96 7.00
C SER A 322 -9.78 7.35 6.59
N SER A 323 -9.13 8.07 7.51
CA SER A 323 -8.55 9.40 7.26
C SER A 323 -9.53 10.39 6.62
N GLY A 324 -10.78 10.42 7.09
CA GLY A 324 -11.81 11.34 6.58
C GLY A 324 -12.51 10.92 5.28
N THR A 325 -12.18 9.74 4.74
CA THR A 325 -12.79 9.20 3.51
C THR A 325 -13.47 7.85 3.75
N CYS A 326 -14.62 7.65 3.10
CA CYS A 326 -15.33 6.37 3.13
C CYS A 326 -14.70 5.42 2.12
N ARG A 327 -14.22 4.28 2.57
CA ARG A 327 -13.65 3.24 1.71
C ARG A 327 -14.27 1.88 2.02
N THR A 328 -14.31 1.01 1.02
CA THR A 328 -14.67 -0.39 1.23
C THR A 328 -13.52 -1.11 1.93
N PRO A 329 -13.77 -1.84 3.03
CA PRO A 329 -12.77 -2.69 3.67
C PRO A 329 -12.12 -3.62 2.64
N SER A 330 -10.79 -3.74 2.66
CA SER A 330 -10.08 -4.63 1.75
C SER A 330 -8.84 -5.21 2.41
N CYS A 331 -8.56 -6.48 2.11
CA CYS A 331 -7.33 -7.11 2.53
C CYS A 331 -6.11 -6.62 1.75
N SER A 332 -6.25 -6.01 0.57
CA SER A 332 -5.12 -5.61 -0.28
C SER A 332 -4.10 -4.74 0.47
N PRO A 333 -2.79 -5.08 0.46
CA PRO A 333 -2.13 -6.06 -0.42
C PRO A 333 -2.14 -7.52 0.10
N TYR A 334 -2.78 -7.79 1.24
CA TYR A 334 -2.93 -9.13 1.83
C TYR A 334 -4.05 -9.94 1.17
N LEU A 335 -4.02 -11.25 1.42
CA LEU A 335 -5.02 -12.19 0.92
C LEU A 335 -6.29 -12.14 1.77
N SER A 336 -7.45 -12.26 1.13
CA SER A 336 -8.76 -12.36 1.79
C SER A 336 -9.12 -13.79 2.23
N SER A 337 -8.38 -14.79 1.75
CA SER A 337 -8.53 -16.19 2.13
C SER A 337 -7.19 -16.92 2.07
N ILE A 338 -7.08 -18.01 2.83
CA ILE A 338 -5.89 -18.88 2.80
C ILE A 338 -5.93 -19.73 1.52
N PRO A 339 -4.89 -19.70 0.67
CA PRO A 339 -4.80 -20.55 -0.51
C PRO A 339 -4.71 -22.04 -0.14
N ALA A 340 -5.22 -22.93 -1.00
CA ALA A 340 -5.17 -24.37 -0.77
C ALA A 340 -3.74 -24.86 -0.49
N ASN A 341 -3.60 -25.77 0.49
CA ASN A 341 -2.32 -26.34 0.93
C ASN A 341 -1.28 -25.32 1.42
N LYS A 342 -1.73 -24.14 1.87
CA LYS A 342 -0.87 -23.13 2.51
C LYS A 342 -1.33 -22.80 3.92
N ILE A 343 -0.37 -22.50 4.78
CA ILE A 343 -0.58 -21.89 6.08
C ILE A 343 -0.07 -20.46 6.02
N CYS A 344 -0.86 -19.51 6.49
CA CYS A 344 -0.55 -18.08 6.43
C CYS A 344 -0.61 -17.48 7.82
N ASP A 345 0.12 -16.38 8.01
CA ASP A 345 -0.01 -15.58 9.21
C ASP A 345 -1.28 -14.72 9.10
N THR A 346 -1.95 -14.52 10.24
CA THR A 346 -3.17 -13.72 10.30
C THR A 346 -2.82 -12.27 10.58
N VAL A 347 -3.39 -11.34 9.81
CA VAL A 347 -3.28 -9.90 10.03
C VAL A 347 -4.67 -9.25 10.03
N MET A 348 -4.97 -8.49 11.09
CA MET A 348 -6.20 -7.71 11.14
C MET A 348 -6.01 -6.42 10.32
N LYS A 349 -6.85 -6.21 9.31
CA LYS A 349 -6.86 -4.98 8.50
C LYS A 349 -8.28 -4.56 8.19
N ASP A 350 -8.60 -3.28 8.43
CA ASP A 350 -9.92 -2.71 8.13
C ASP A 350 -11.09 -3.47 8.80
N GLY A 351 -10.84 -4.09 9.96
CA GLY A 351 -11.81 -4.96 10.65
C GLY A 351 -12.00 -6.34 10.02
N LEU A 352 -11.25 -6.66 8.97
CA LEU A 352 -11.20 -7.96 8.31
C LEU A 352 -10.02 -8.79 8.82
N THR A 353 -10.22 -10.10 8.88
CA THR A 353 -9.14 -11.08 9.06
C THR A 353 -8.52 -11.36 7.69
N CYS A 354 -7.29 -10.89 7.50
CA CYS A 354 -6.53 -11.05 6.25
C CYS A 354 -5.31 -11.95 6.47
N TYR A 355 -4.68 -12.38 5.38
CA TYR A 355 -3.61 -13.37 5.43
C TYR A 355 -2.36 -12.91 4.67
N ASN A 356 -1.19 -13.12 5.26
CA ASN A 356 0.11 -12.85 4.63
C ASN A 356 1.12 -13.97 4.95
N ASN A 357 2.34 -13.86 4.42
CA ASN A 357 3.44 -14.81 4.69
C ASN A 357 3.09 -16.31 4.49
N CYS A 358 2.27 -16.60 3.48
CA CYS A 358 1.77 -17.95 3.23
C CYS A 358 2.89 -18.92 2.83
N SER A 359 3.00 -20.03 3.56
CA SER A 359 3.95 -21.13 3.31
C SER A 359 3.19 -22.40 2.93
N TYR A 360 3.78 -23.24 2.09
CA TYR A 360 3.24 -24.57 1.82
C TYR A 360 3.41 -25.45 3.06
N TYR A 361 2.41 -26.29 3.34
CA TYR A 361 2.45 -27.26 4.42
C TYR A 361 1.90 -28.62 3.99
N TYR A 362 2.41 -29.68 4.64
CA TYR A 362 1.91 -31.04 4.47
C TYR A 362 1.58 -31.65 5.84
N THR A 363 0.45 -32.36 5.93
CA THR A 363 0.05 -33.13 7.11
C THR A 363 0.07 -34.61 6.76
N GLY A 364 0.98 -35.36 7.36
CA GLY A 364 1.04 -36.82 7.23
C GLY A 364 0.57 -37.48 8.51
N SER A 365 -0.44 -38.35 8.43
CA SER A 365 -0.79 -39.29 9.49
C SER A 365 0.20 -40.45 9.45
N GLY A 366 1.29 -40.35 10.21
CA GLY A 366 2.33 -41.36 10.24
C GLY A 366 2.93 -41.54 11.63
N THR A 367 2.87 -42.77 12.15
CA THR A 367 3.69 -43.21 13.28
C THR A 367 5.13 -43.43 12.82
N ILE A 368 6.09 -42.84 13.53
CA ILE A 368 7.53 -43.06 13.31
C ILE A 368 7.87 -44.52 13.64
N GLN A 369 8.34 -45.29 12.66
CA GLN A 369 9.06 -46.52 12.98
C GLN A 369 10.45 -46.14 13.50
N LYS A 370 10.69 -46.37 14.80
CA LYS A 370 12.03 -46.37 15.40
C LYS A 370 12.86 -47.41 14.66
N ASN A 371 13.68 -46.98 13.71
CA ASN A 371 15.00 -47.54 13.36
C ASN A 371 15.47 -46.97 12.01
N LEU A 372 16.03 -45.75 12.03
CA LEU A 372 17.05 -45.36 11.05
C LEU A 372 18.21 -44.68 11.79
N PRO A 373 19.45 -45.16 11.63
CA PRO A 373 20.63 -44.52 12.21
C PRO A 373 21.02 -43.33 11.32
N GLY A 374 20.83 -42.11 11.82
CA GLY A 374 21.22 -40.89 11.08
C GLY A 374 20.82 -39.56 11.72
N CYS A 375 19.81 -39.51 12.59
CA CYS A 375 19.51 -38.29 13.33
C CYS A 375 20.35 -38.22 14.62
N ALA A 376 21.43 -37.45 14.55
CA ALA A 376 22.29 -37.17 15.70
C ALA A 376 21.49 -36.51 16.84
N ARG A 377 21.52 -37.18 18.00
CA ARG A 377 21.13 -36.64 19.30
C ARG A 377 22.05 -35.48 19.65
N ASN A 378 21.50 -34.30 19.89
CA ASN A 378 22.02 -33.40 20.91
C ASN A 378 21.04 -33.45 22.09
N ALA A 379 21.27 -34.41 22.99
CA ALA A 379 20.69 -34.40 24.32
C ALA A 379 21.85 -34.66 25.28
N PHE A 380 22.34 -33.59 25.90
CA PHE A 380 23.25 -33.69 27.02
C PHE A 380 22.48 -34.23 28.23
N LEU A 381 23.10 -35.24 28.82
CA LEU A 381 22.91 -35.96 30.08
C LEU A 381 22.10 -35.21 31.17
N ASP A 382 21.11 -35.87 31.77
CA ASP A 382 21.32 -36.46 33.10
C ASP A 382 20.27 -37.54 33.45
N TYR A 383 20.69 -38.49 34.27
CA TYR A 383 19.93 -39.64 34.80
C TYR A 383 18.71 -39.22 35.64
N ASP A 384 17.55 -39.86 35.50
CA ASP A 384 17.11 -40.87 36.48
C ASP A 384 15.72 -41.48 36.20
N TYR A 385 15.59 -42.69 36.71
CA TYR A 385 14.50 -43.66 36.67
C TYR A 385 13.22 -43.17 37.38
N VAL A 386 12.08 -42.95 36.69
CA VAL A 386 10.75 -43.17 37.29
C VAL A 386 9.70 -43.55 36.24
N SER A 387 9.04 -44.68 36.48
CA SER A 387 7.83 -45.19 35.84
C SER A 387 6.58 -44.34 36.12
N SER A 388 6.06 -43.59 35.14
CA SER A 388 4.63 -43.25 35.01
C SER A 388 4.35 -42.52 33.68
N PRO A 389 3.22 -42.76 32.97
CA PRO A 389 2.90 -42.08 31.73
C PRO A 389 2.08 -40.80 32.01
N ALA A 390 2.74 -39.71 32.35
CA ALA A 390 2.09 -38.39 32.31
C ALA A 390 3.14 -37.29 32.12
N ASN A 391 2.91 -36.46 31.10
CA ASN A 391 3.55 -35.15 30.89
C ASN A 391 4.99 -35.15 30.35
N TYR A 392 5.15 -35.49 29.07
CA TYR A 392 6.20 -34.89 28.26
C TYR A 392 5.60 -33.72 27.45
N GLU A 393 5.72 -32.52 27.99
CA GLU A 393 5.42 -31.28 27.26
C GLU A 393 6.63 -30.96 26.36
N THR A 394 6.63 -31.49 25.14
CA THR A 394 7.62 -31.12 24.11
C THR A 394 7.15 -29.86 23.40
N ARG A 395 7.68 -28.73 23.85
CA ARG A 395 7.63 -27.43 23.17
C ARG A 395 8.37 -27.52 21.84
N CYS A 396 7.72 -27.05 20.77
CA CYS A 396 8.37 -26.71 19.52
C CYS A 396 8.32 -25.18 19.42
N ASP A 397 9.45 -24.53 19.70
CA ASP A 397 9.60 -23.10 19.49
C ASP A 397 10.00 -22.83 18.04
N VAL A 398 9.22 -22.01 17.33
CA VAL A 398 9.71 -21.19 16.22
C VAL A 398 9.00 -19.81 16.26
N SER A 399 9.76 -18.78 15.92
CA SER A 399 9.53 -17.34 16.07
C SER A 399 8.10 -16.82 15.80
N ASN A 400 7.64 -15.94 16.71
CA ASN A 400 6.52 -14.97 16.61
C ASN A 400 5.12 -15.36 17.12
N GLY A 401 5.01 -16.19 18.16
CA GLY A 401 4.00 -15.97 19.21
C GLY A 401 2.50 -16.18 18.89
N THR A 402 2.13 -16.74 17.74
CA THR A 402 0.75 -17.14 17.46
C THR A 402 0.56 -18.63 17.74
N SER A 403 -0.19 -18.94 18.81
CA SER A 403 -0.54 -20.30 19.23
C SER A 403 -1.43 -20.99 18.19
N ILE A 404 -0.96 -22.10 17.60
CA ILE A 404 -1.84 -23.10 16.99
C ILE A 404 -2.01 -24.20 18.02
N GLN A 405 -3.25 -24.40 18.47
CA GLN A 405 -3.63 -25.43 19.42
C GLN A 405 -3.31 -26.81 18.81
N LYS A 406 -2.41 -27.55 19.46
CA LYS A 406 -1.93 -28.87 19.05
C LYS A 406 -3.04 -29.91 19.31
N CYS A 407 -3.43 -30.67 18.29
CA CYS A 407 -4.12 -31.94 18.53
C CYS A 407 -3.16 -32.94 19.16
N VAL A 408 -3.68 -33.62 20.17
CA VAL A 408 -3.09 -34.79 20.82
C VAL A 408 -3.19 -35.95 19.82
N GLY A 409 -2.05 -36.46 19.36
CA GLY A 409 -1.94 -37.74 18.62
C GLY A 409 -1.66 -37.64 17.11
N ALA A 410 -0.45 -38.07 16.74
CA ALA A 410 0.01 -38.50 15.40
C ALA A 410 0.07 -37.47 14.24
N GLY A 411 1.24 -36.85 14.05
CA GLY A 411 1.64 -36.24 12.76
C GLY A 411 2.95 -35.44 12.82
N MET A 412 3.79 -35.56 11.79
CA MET A 412 4.91 -34.65 11.53
C MET A 412 4.48 -33.56 10.54
N LEU A 413 4.89 -32.32 10.77
CA LEU A 413 4.59 -31.16 9.91
C LEU A 413 5.83 -30.77 9.10
N CYS A 414 5.72 -30.80 7.77
CA CYS A 414 6.69 -30.16 6.87
C CYS A 414 6.17 -28.76 6.49
N ARG A 415 7.02 -27.74 6.56
CA ARG A 415 6.73 -26.37 6.10
C ARG A 415 7.84 -25.89 5.17
N SER A 416 7.47 -25.28 4.04
CA SER A 416 8.40 -24.64 3.11
C SER A 416 7.80 -23.38 2.51
N THR A 417 8.64 -22.41 2.15
CA THR A 417 8.21 -21.23 1.39
C THR A 417 7.99 -21.53 -0.09
N THR A 418 8.51 -22.66 -0.59
CA THR A 418 8.32 -23.15 -1.97
C THR A 418 7.58 -24.48 -1.99
N TYR A 419 6.77 -24.70 -3.04
CA TYR A 419 6.04 -25.95 -3.24
C TYR A 419 7.00 -27.14 -3.33
N ASP A 420 8.04 -27.04 -4.17
CA ASP A 420 9.02 -28.10 -4.39
C ASP A 420 9.79 -28.47 -3.13
N GLY A 421 10.11 -27.48 -2.27
CA GLY A 421 10.75 -27.73 -0.98
C GLY A 421 9.83 -28.49 -0.01
N CYS A 422 8.53 -28.21 -0.05
CA CYS A 422 7.54 -28.93 0.75
C CYS A 422 7.37 -30.38 0.24
N GLU A 423 7.30 -30.57 -1.08
CA GLU A 423 7.20 -31.90 -1.70
C GLU A 423 8.49 -32.73 -1.54
N SER A 424 9.65 -32.09 -1.53
CA SER A 424 10.93 -32.77 -1.23
C SER A 424 11.01 -33.26 0.22
N CYS A 425 10.46 -32.49 1.17
CA CYS A 425 10.30 -32.93 2.56
C CYS A 425 9.35 -34.13 2.65
N ARG A 426 8.23 -34.09 1.90
CA ARG A 426 7.25 -35.19 1.82
C ARG A 426 7.85 -36.49 1.27
N SER A 427 8.63 -36.44 0.19
CA SER A 427 9.27 -37.63 -0.39
C SER A 427 10.30 -38.26 0.54
N SER A 428 10.91 -37.46 1.42
CA SER A 428 11.90 -37.89 2.41
C SER A 428 11.29 -38.60 3.64
N ILE A 429 9.99 -38.43 3.92
CA ILE A 429 9.32 -38.97 5.12
C ILE A 429 8.78 -40.40 4.92
N GLY A 430 8.89 -40.99 3.72
CA GLY A 430 8.53 -42.40 3.50
C GLY A 430 7.04 -42.71 3.75
N CYS A 431 6.15 -41.72 3.65
CA CYS A 431 4.71 -41.95 3.75
C CYS A 431 4.07 -42.11 2.36
N SER A 432 3.48 -43.28 2.13
CA SER A 432 2.49 -43.49 1.06
C SER A 432 1.32 -42.56 1.29
N CYS A 433 1.05 -41.65 0.34
CA CYS A 433 -0.10 -40.75 0.43
C CYS A 433 -1.18 -41.19 -0.56
N PRO A 434 -2.47 -41.19 -0.19
CA PRO A 434 -3.56 -41.33 -1.15
C PRO A 434 -3.58 -40.14 -2.12
N SER A 435 -4.08 -40.39 -3.32
CA SER A 435 -4.24 -39.40 -4.40
C SER A 435 -5.06 -38.18 -3.97
N ALA A 436 -4.79 -37.05 -4.62
CA ALA A 436 -5.54 -35.80 -4.48
C ALA A 436 -7.06 -36.05 -4.49
N TRP A 437 -7.80 -35.28 -3.67
CA TRP A 437 -9.26 -35.28 -3.44
C TRP A 437 -9.82 -35.96 -2.19
N THR A 438 -9.01 -36.44 -1.24
CA THR A 438 -9.58 -36.87 0.06
C THR A 438 -9.84 -35.66 0.96
N ARG A 439 -11.12 -35.27 1.09
CA ARG A 439 -11.59 -34.39 2.16
C ARG A 439 -11.53 -35.15 3.50
N TYR A 440 -10.96 -34.51 4.51
CA TYR A 440 -11.27 -34.76 5.92
C TYR A 440 -12.00 -33.55 6.46
#